data_AF-A0A963T585-F1
#
_entry.id   AF-A0A963T585-F1
#
_cell.length_a   1.000
_cell.length_b   1.000
_cell.length_c   1.000
_cell.angle_alpha   90.00
_cell.angle_beta   90.00
_cell.angle_gamma   90.00
#
_symmetry.space_group_name_H-M   'P 1'
#
loop_
_entity.id
_entity.type
_entity.pdbx_description
1 polymer ?
#
loop_
_entity_poly.entity_id
_entity_poly.type
_entity_poly.pdbx_seq_one_letter_code
_entity_poly.pdbx_strand_id
1 'polypeptide(L)'
;MMRLHRAAAFAALTFGLAACATQGRDPRSSEAGWAAHGYLTPGPTSDPEIIGAYASEAECMAAVEAWMSRQVVGNPVSGECLPVDRR
;
A
#
# COMPACT_ATOMS: atom_id res chain seq x y z
N MET A 1 20.77 53.86 25.28
CA MET A 1 19.49 53.44 25.90
C MET A 1 19.21 52.01 25.49
N MET A 2 18.88 51.19 26.48
CA MET A 2 18.65 49.75 26.43
C MET A 2 17.28 49.38 25.83
N ARG A 3 17.18 48.13 25.32
CA ARG A 3 15.96 47.36 24.96
C ARG A 3 15.46 47.66 23.54
N LEU A 4 15.13 46.71 22.66
CA LEU A 4 14.31 45.52 22.92
C LEU A 4 14.23 44.66 21.63
N HIS A 5 15.24 43.85 21.26
CA HIS A 5 15.14 42.91 20.14
C HIS A 5 15.48 41.48 20.57
N ARG A 6 14.80 41.01 21.63
CA ARG A 6 14.76 39.60 22.04
C ARG A 6 13.32 39.09 21.89
N ALA A 7 12.86 38.83 20.67
CA ALA A 7 11.65 38.04 20.41
C ALA A 7 11.40 37.88 18.90
N ALA A 8 12.26 37.15 18.20
CA ALA A 8 11.92 36.69 16.85
C ALA A 8 12.55 35.31 16.53
N ALA A 9 12.87 34.53 17.56
CA ALA A 9 13.49 33.21 17.41
C ALA A 9 12.56 32.06 17.85
N PHE A 10 11.24 32.25 17.73
CA PHE A 10 10.24 31.28 18.21
C PHE A 10 9.18 30.88 17.17
N ALA A 11 9.35 31.27 15.90
CA ALA A 11 8.31 31.10 14.87
C ALA A 11 8.84 30.54 13.53
N ALA A 12 9.69 29.51 13.59
CA ALA A 12 9.91 28.61 12.46
C ALA A 12 9.69 27.18 12.99
N LEU A 13 8.48 26.90 13.49
CA LEU A 13 7.48 26.16 12.73
C LEU A 13 8.07 24.93 12.03
N THR A 14 8.38 23.96 12.89
CA THR A 14 8.47 22.53 12.61
C THR A 14 7.24 22.01 11.87
N PHE A 15 7.27 21.98 10.54
CA PHE A 15 6.28 21.24 9.75
C PHE A 15 6.95 20.65 8.51
N GLY A 16 7.44 19.42 8.64
CA GLY A 16 8.04 18.68 7.51
C GLY A 16 8.11 17.18 7.69
N LEU A 17 7.50 16.62 8.73
CA LEU A 17 7.20 15.18 8.79
C LEU A 17 5.83 15.01 8.14
N ALA A 18 5.80 15.02 6.81
CA ALA A 18 4.69 14.43 6.08
C ALA A 18 4.69 12.95 6.49
N ALA A 19 3.80 12.65 7.44
CA ALA A 19 3.46 11.31 7.84
C ALA A 19 3.27 10.48 6.57
N CYS A 20 3.88 9.29 6.54
CA CYS A 20 3.41 8.21 5.71
C CYS A 20 1.91 8.04 6.00
N ALA A 21 1.07 8.72 5.23
CA ALA A 21 -0.34 8.42 5.13
C ALA A 21 -0.39 7.08 4.39
N THR A 22 -0.14 6.01 5.13
CA THR A 22 -0.67 4.69 4.79
C THR A 22 -2.15 4.93 4.54
N GLN A 23 -2.56 4.80 3.28
CA GLN A 23 -3.95 4.91 2.86
C GLN A 23 -4.68 3.72 3.47
N GLY A 24 -5.09 3.89 4.72
CA GLY A 24 -5.93 2.97 5.43
C GLY A 24 -7.31 3.00 4.79
N ARG A 25 -7.61 1.90 4.09
CA ARG A 25 -8.95 1.39 3.79
C ARG A 25 -9.74 2.20 2.75
N ASP A 26 -9.68 1.72 1.51
CA ASP A 26 -10.61 2.13 0.46
C ASP A 26 -12.03 1.58 0.80
N PRO A 27 -13.06 2.44 0.96
CA PRO A 27 -14.44 2.02 1.19
C PRO A 27 -15.10 1.33 -0.03
N ARG A 28 -14.40 1.23 -1.16
CA ARG A 28 -14.87 0.61 -2.42
C ARG A 28 -14.95 -0.92 -2.40
N SER A 29 -14.92 -1.57 -1.24
CA SER A 29 -15.08 -3.03 -1.15
C SER A 29 -16.45 -3.54 -1.64
N SER A 30 -17.43 -2.65 -1.90
CA SER A 30 -18.69 -3.00 -2.56
C SER A 30 -18.62 -3.00 -4.10
N GLU A 31 -17.57 -2.45 -4.69
CA GLU A 31 -17.36 -2.38 -6.15
C GLU A 31 -16.11 -3.13 -6.62
N ALA A 32 -15.32 -3.70 -5.71
CA ALA A 32 -14.21 -4.55 -6.08
C ALA A 32 -14.75 -5.78 -6.84
N GLY A 33 -14.28 -5.96 -8.07
CA GLY A 33 -14.58 -7.13 -8.90
C GLY A 33 -13.42 -8.13 -8.90
N TRP A 34 -12.26 -7.72 -8.37
CA TRP A 34 -11.00 -8.43 -8.47
C TRP A 34 -10.23 -8.36 -7.15
N ALA A 35 -9.58 -9.44 -6.77
CA ALA A 35 -8.73 -9.54 -5.59
C ALA A 35 -7.31 -9.96 -6.01
N ALA A 36 -6.32 -9.23 -5.51
CA ALA A 36 -4.92 -9.52 -5.74
C ALA A 36 -4.35 -10.36 -4.58
N HIS A 37 -3.74 -11.48 -4.94
CA HIS A 37 -3.12 -12.44 -4.03
C HIS A 37 -1.63 -12.55 -4.32
N GLY A 38 -0.80 -12.60 -3.28
CA GLY A 38 0.64 -12.85 -3.38
C GLY A 38 1.02 -14.14 -2.65
N TYR A 39 1.94 -14.92 -3.20
CA TYR A 39 2.42 -16.16 -2.60
C TYR A 39 3.92 -16.10 -2.42
N LEU A 40 4.38 -16.13 -1.16
CA LEU A 40 5.80 -16.08 -0.83
C LEU A 40 6.49 -17.43 -0.99
N THR A 41 5.76 -18.54 -0.96
CA THR A 41 6.29 -19.88 -1.21
C THR A 41 5.21 -20.70 -1.92
N PRO A 42 5.07 -20.57 -3.26
CA PRO A 42 3.99 -21.21 -4.01
C PRO A 42 3.93 -22.71 -3.73
N GLY A 43 2.78 -23.21 -3.27
CA GLY A 43 2.58 -24.61 -2.95
C GLY A 43 1.13 -24.92 -2.56
N PRO A 44 0.74 -26.21 -2.48
CA PRO A 44 -0.64 -26.62 -2.21
C PRO A 44 -1.19 -26.18 -0.85
N THR A 45 -0.32 -25.79 0.08
CA THR A 45 -0.69 -25.30 1.42
C THR A 45 -0.22 -23.86 1.66
N SER A 46 0.17 -23.14 0.62
CA SER A 46 0.63 -21.76 0.79
C SER A 46 -0.56 -20.83 0.91
N ASP A 47 -0.69 -20.20 2.07
CA ASP A 47 -1.71 -19.17 2.28
C ASP A 47 -1.32 -17.90 1.51
N PRO A 48 -2.24 -17.33 0.71
CA PRO A 48 -1.97 -16.09 0.01
C PRO A 48 -1.93 -14.90 0.97
N GLU A 49 -0.99 -14.00 0.72
CA GLU A 49 -1.05 -12.63 1.21
C GLU A 49 -2.11 -11.87 0.40
N ILE A 50 -3.07 -11.24 1.10
CA ILE A 50 -4.07 -10.38 0.45
C ILE A 50 -3.43 -9.01 0.19
N ILE A 51 -3.12 -8.74 -1.08
CA ILE A 51 -2.50 -7.48 -1.51
C ILE A 51 -3.55 -6.35 -1.53
N GLY A 52 -4.77 -6.66 -1.99
CA GLY A 52 -5.87 -5.70 -2.06
C GLY A 52 -7.03 -6.16 -2.94
N ALA A 53 -8.04 -5.31 -3.05
CA ALA A 53 -9.21 -5.52 -3.89
C ALA A 53 -9.39 -4.32 -4.83
N TYR A 54 -9.71 -4.59 -6.10
CA TYR A 54 -9.65 -3.63 -7.20
C TYR A 54 -10.92 -3.67 -8.05
N ALA A 55 -11.24 -2.54 -8.69
CA ALA A 55 -12.40 -2.41 -9.55
C ALA A 55 -12.18 -3.07 -10.92
N SER A 56 -10.94 -3.06 -11.42
CA SER A 56 -10.57 -3.63 -12.72
C SER A 56 -9.46 -4.68 -12.62
N GLU A 57 -9.45 -5.60 -13.59
CA GLU A 57 -8.38 -6.61 -13.72
C GLU A 57 -7.02 -5.95 -13.95
N ALA A 58 -6.97 -4.87 -14.74
CA ALA A 58 -5.73 -4.16 -15.04
C ALA A 58 -5.08 -3.54 -13.80
N GLU A 59 -5.87 -2.89 -12.94
CA GLU A 59 -5.37 -2.34 -11.67
C GLU A 59 -4.89 -3.45 -10.72
N CYS A 60 -5.63 -4.56 -10.69
CA CYS A 60 -5.28 -5.72 -9.89
C CYS A 60 -3.94 -6.34 -10.34
N MET A 61 -3.74 -6.55 -11.64
CA MET A 61 -2.50 -7.05 -12.21
C MET A 61 -1.32 -6.10 -11.95
N ALA A 62 -1.52 -4.79 -12.13
CA ALA A 62 -0.50 -3.80 -11.81
C ALA A 62 -0.07 -3.84 -10.34
N ALA A 63 -1.04 -4.04 -9.42
CA ALA A 63 -0.75 -4.20 -8.01
C ALA A 63 0.01 -5.49 -7.68
N VAL A 64 -0.32 -6.60 -8.35
CA VAL A 64 0.39 -7.87 -8.26
C VAL A 64 1.85 -7.71 -8.72
N GLU A 65 2.08 -7.11 -9.87
CA GLU A 65 3.43 -6.84 -10.40
C GLU A 65 4.24 -5.96 -9.47
N ALA A 66 3.62 -4.88 -8.97
CA ALA A 66 4.25 -4.01 -7.98
C ALA A 66 4.61 -4.76 -6.69
N TRP A 67 3.76 -5.67 -6.22
CA TRP A 67 4.04 -6.50 -5.05
C TRP A 67 5.18 -7.49 -5.31
N MET A 68 5.19 -8.17 -6.46
CA MET A 68 6.25 -9.11 -6.82
C MET A 68 7.61 -8.42 -6.93
N SER A 69 7.66 -7.19 -7.45
CA SER A 69 8.91 -6.42 -7.57
C SER A 69 9.57 -6.07 -6.22
N ARG A 70 8.80 -6.11 -5.12
CA ARG A 70 9.30 -5.84 -3.77
C ARG A 70 9.85 -7.08 -3.07
N GLN A 71 9.72 -8.26 -3.68
CA GLN A 71 10.12 -9.51 -3.06
C GLN A 71 11.64 -9.74 -3.14
N VAL A 72 12.16 -10.44 -2.13
CA VAL A 72 13.60 -10.72 -2.02
C VAL A 72 14.04 -11.68 -3.13
N VAL A 73 15.14 -11.34 -3.80
CA VAL A 73 15.74 -12.16 -4.87
C VAL A 73 16.13 -13.53 -4.32
N GLY A 74 15.67 -14.59 -4.97
CA GLY A 74 16.01 -15.99 -4.65
C GLY A 74 14.91 -16.79 -3.97
N ASN A 75 13.81 -16.14 -3.55
CA ASN A 75 12.62 -16.84 -3.08
C ASN A 75 11.60 -16.97 -4.25
N PRO A 76 11.08 -18.16 -4.57
CA PRO A 76 10.03 -18.29 -5.57
C PRO A 76 8.78 -17.56 -5.06
N VAL A 77 8.32 -16.56 -5.82
CA VAL A 77 7.09 -15.84 -5.55
C VAL A 77 6.16 -15.91 -6.74
N SER A 78 4.86 -15.94 -6.49
CA SER A 78 3.84 -15.75 -7.52
C SER A 78 2.81 -14.74 -7.04
N GLY A 79 2.06 -14.17 -7.97
CA GLY A 79 0.88 -13.39 -7.63
C GLY A 79 -0.20 -13.62 -8.66
N GLU A 80 -1.44 -13.53 -8.18
CA GLU A 80 -2.63 -13.86 -8.95
C GLU A 80 -3.69 -12.80 -8.75
N CYS A 81 -4.44 -12.52 -9.80
CA CYS A 81 -5.64 -11.72 -9.74
C CYS A 81 -6.86 -12.62 -9.95
N LEU A 82 -7.71 -12.73 -8.94
CA LEU A 82 -8.89 -13.58 -8.98
C LEU A 82 -10.17 -12.72 -8.95
N PRO A 83 -11.20 -13.05 -9.75
CA PRO A 83 -12.46 -12.35 -9.67
C PRO A 83 -13.12 -12.61 -8.31
N VAL A 84 -13.64 -11.56 -7.69
CA VAL A 84 -14.43 -11.67 -6.46
C VAL A 84 -15.85 -12.01 -6.87
N ASP A 85 -16.23 -13.27 -6.68
CA ASP A 85 -17.59 -13.73 -7.01
C ASP A 85 -18.62 -12.98 -6.14
N ARG A 86 -19.44 -12.15 -6.79
CA ARG A 86 -20.56 -11.43 -6.15
C ARG A 86 -21.78 -12.33 -6.24
N ARG A 87 -21.96 -13.22 -5.26
CA ARG A 87 -23.23 -13.94 -5.09
C ARG A 87 -24.38 -12.98 -4.79
#